data_AF-A0A2V4R8V4-F1
#
_entry.id   AF-A0A2V4R8V4-F1
#
_cell.length_a   1.000
_cell.length_b   1.000
_cell.length_c   1.000
_cell.angle_alpha   90.00
_cell.angle_beta   90.00
_cell.angle_gamma   90.00
#
_symmetry.space_group_name_H-M   'P 1'
#
loop_
_entity.id
_entity.type
_entity.pdbx_description
1 polymer ?
#
loop_
_entity_poly.entity_id
_entity_poly.type
_entity_poly.pdbx_seq_one_letter_code
_entity_poly.pdbx_strand_id
1 'polypeptide(L)'
;MNAYRSDTHSKVMGYLMWIFGFLGAHRFYYGKPVTGTIWFFTFGLFGIGWLIDLFLIPSMDRDADLRFTPGSTDYSVAWVLLTFLGLFGVHRMYQGKWITGIIYLFTGGLFLVGILYDFWTLNDQISMKNARRG
;
A
#
# COMPACT_ATOMS: atom_id res chain seq x y z
N MET A 1 13.03 -20.02 20.80
CA MET A 1 13.58 -18.91 19.99
C MET A 1 12.42 -18.05 19.54
N ASN A 2 12.28 -16.84 20.06
CA ASN A 2 11.29 -15.89 19.54
C ASN A 2 11.76 -15.47 18.15
N ALA A 3 11.20 -16.07 17.10
CA ALA A 3 11.35 -15.54 15.77
C ALA A 3 10.70 -14.15 15.82
N TYR A 4 11.52 -13.11 15.88
CA TYR A 4 11.08 -11.75 15.65
C TYR A 4 10.57 -11.75 14.20
N ARG A 5 9.26 -11.94 14.01
CA ARG A 5 8.63 -11.79 12.69
C ARG A 5 8.98 -10.38 12.25
N SER A 6 9.68 -10.26 11.13
CA SER A 6 9.94 -8.96 10.55
C SER A 6 8.59 -8.38 10.11
N ASP A 7 8.13 -7.34 10.81
CA ASP A 7 6.94 -6.57 10.43
C ASP A 7 7.11 -6.13 8.97
N THR A 8 6.16 -6.51 8.11
CA THR A 8 6.18 -6.16 6.68
C THR A 8 5.73 -4.72 6.45
N HIS A 9 4.78 -4.28 7.27
CA HIS A 9 4.16 -2.97 7.23
C HIS A 9 4.40 -2.26 8.58
N SER A 10 4.59 -0.95 8.53
CA SER A 10 4.71 -0.12 9.72
C SER A 10 3.33 0.24 10.26
N LYS A 11 3.06 -0.14 11.52
CA LYS A 11 1.87 0.30 12.27
C LYS A 11 1.74 1.82 12.33
N VAL A 12 2.87 2.52 12.51
CA VAL A 12 2.90 3.99 12.53
C VAL A 12 2.43 4.54 11.19
N MET A 13 2.92 3.98 10.08
CA MET A 13 2.45 4.37 8.74
C MET A 13 0.95 4.09 8.56
N GLY A 14 0.45 2.95 9.07
CA GLY A 14 -0.98 2.64 9.08
C GLY A 14 -1.82 3.72 9.77
N TYR A 15 -1.39 4.21 10.93
CA TYR A 15 -2.05 5.32 11.62
C TYR A 15 -1.91 6.67 10.90
N LEU A 16 -0.77 6.94 10.25
CA LEU A 16 -0.61 8.14 9.42
C LEU A 16 -1.57 8.13 8.22
N MET A 17 -1.72 6.98 7.56
CA MET A 17 -2.64 6.80 6.45
C MET A 17 -4.12 6.83 6.89
N TRP A 18 -4.40 6.45 8.14
CA TRP A 18 -5.74 6.56 8.73
C TRP A 18 -6.22 8.00 8.89
N ILE A 19 -5.33 8.99 9.01
CA ILE A 19 -5.72 10.42 8.99
C ILE A 19 -6.44 10.76 7.67
N PHE A 20 -6.00 10.15 6.57
CA PHE A 20 -6.65 10.22 5.26
C PHE A 20 -7.60 9.03 5.02
N GLY A 21 -7.98 8.33 6.09
CA GLY A 21 -8.66 7.03 6.08
C GLY A 21 -10.10 7.07 5.59
N PHE A 22 -10.73 8.24 5.50
CA PHE A 22 -12.01 8.41 4.81
C PHE A 22 -11.92 8.06 3.32
N LEU A 23 -10.72 8.15 2.72
CA LEU A 23 -10.43 7.68 1.36
C LEU A 23 -10.09 6.19 1.30
N GLY A 24 -9.99 5.50 2.46
CA GLY A 24 -9.61 4.09 2.56
C GLY A 24 -8.11 3.80 2.43
N ALA A 25 -7.23 4.80 2.52
CA ALA A 25 -5.79 4.68 2.28
C ALA A 25 -5.10 3.57 3.11
N HIS A 26 -5.40 3.49 4.41
CA HIS A 26 -4.85 2.46 5.31
C HIS A 26 -5.31 1.05 4.94
N ARG A 27 -6.49 0.89 4.30
CA ARG A 27 -6.96 -0.44 3.84
C ARG A 27 -6.20 -0.91 2.61
N PHE A 28 -5.88 0.00 1.68
CA PHE A 28 -5.01 -0.31 0.57
C PHE A 28 -3.59 -0.65 1.05
N TYR A 29 -3.09 0.11 2.02
CA TYR A 29 -1.80 -0.13 2.67
C TYR A 29 -1.66 -1.55 3.20
N TYR A 30 -2.63 -2.00 3.99
CA TYR A 30 -2.67 -3.38 4.51
C TYR A 30 -3.16 -4.41 3.48
N GLY A 31 -3.19 -4.09 2.19
CA GLY A 31 -3.52 -5.05 1.13
C GLY A 31 -4.97 -5.56 1.18
N LYS A 32 -5.93 -4.70 1.51
CA LYS A 32 -7.37 -5.00 1.44
C LYS A 32 -8.05 -4.10 0.37
N PRO A 33 -7.69 -4.22 -0.92
CA PRO A 33 -8.07 -3.26 -1.97
C PRO A 33 -9.57 -3.17 -2.19
N VAL A 34 -10.30 -4.28 -2.14
CA VAL A 34 -11.76 -4.29 -2.30
C VAL A 34 -12.44 -3.42 -1.22
N THR A 35 -12.09 -3.64 0.05
CA THR A 35 -12.63 -2.82 1.13
C THR A 35 -12.11 -1.38 1.09
N GLY A 36 -10.87 -1.15 0.64
CA GLY A 36 -10.36 0.20 0.40
C GLY A 36 -11.19 0.96 -0.63
N THR A 37 -11.57 0.31 -1.74
CA THR A 37 -12.41 0.91 -2.78
C THR A 37 -13.83 1.20 -2.29
N ILE A 38 -14.42 0.30 -1.50
CA ILE A 38 -15.70 0.58 -0.84
C ILE A 38 -15.57 1.80 0.06
N TRP A 39 -14.51 1.88 0.89
CA TRP A 39 -14.27 3.04 1.74
C TRP A 39 -14.13 4.33 0.92
N PHE A 40 -13.35 4.31 -0.16
CA PHE A 40 -13.16 5.48 -1.02
C PHE A 40 -14.48 6.05 -1.56
N PHE A 41 -15.37 5.19 -2.10
CA PHE A 41 -16.64 5.64 -2.69
C PHE A 41 -17.72 5.99 -1.65
N THR A 42 -17.56 5.54 -0.41
CA THR A 42 -18.55 5.75 0.67
C THR A 42 -18.05 6.71 1.76
N PHE A 43 -16.88 7.31 1.55
CA PHE A 43 -16.16 8.09 2.56
C PHE A 43 -16.00 7.33 3.90
N GLY A 44 -15.60 6.06 3.81
CA GLY A 44 -15.46 5.14 4.93
C GLY A 44 -16.79 4.70 5.54
N LEU A 45 -17.84 4.62 4.71
CA LEU A 45 -19.25 4.39 5.05
C LEU A 45 -19.86 5.46 5.97
N PHE A 46 -19.82 6.72 5.53
CA PHE A 46 -20.36 7.88 6.26
C PHE A 46 -19.57 8.23 7.54
N GLY A 47 -18.27 7.95 7.56
CA GLY A 47 -17.35 8.34 8.64
C GLY A 47 -17.33 7.41 9.85
N ILE A 48 -18.34 6.58 10.07
CA ILE A 48 -18.37 5.63 11.20
C ILE A 48 -17.33 4.52 11.00
N GLY A 49 -17.24 3.95 9.80
CA GLY A 49 -16.26 2.90 9.50
C GLY A 49 -14.82 3.38 9.64
N TRP A 50 -14.56 4.66 9.35
CA TRP A 50 -13.26 5.31 9.59
C TRP A 50 -12.90 5.37 11.09
N LEU A 51 -13.86 5.66 11.98
CA LEU A 51 -13.60 5.64 13.43
C LEU A 51 -13.33 4.23 13.95
N ILE A 52 -14.11 3.24 13.49
CA ILE A 52 -13.91 1.84 13.86
C ILE A 52 -12.53 1.33 13.40
N ASP A 53 -12.04 1.82 12.26
CA ASP A 53 -10.75 1.42 11.73
C ASP A 53 -9.57 1.73 12.67
N LEU A 54 -9.69 2.69 13.60
CA LEU A 54 -8.69 2.96 14.64
C LEU A 54 -8.36 1.69 15.45
N PHE A 55 -9.36 0.86 15.71
CA PHE A 55 -9.23 -0.39 16.45
C PHE A 55 -8.88 -1.58 15.55
N LEU A 56 -9.19 -1.50 14.25
CA LEU A 56 -8.92 -2.58 13.30
C LEU A 56 -7.47 -2.58 12.78
N ILE A 57 -6.76 -1.44 12.81
CA ILE A 57 -5.37 -1.34 12.33
C ILE A 57 -4.45 -2.45 12.87
N PRO A 58 -4.40 -2.75 14.19
CA PRO A 58 -3.55 -3.83 14.71
C PRO A 58 -3.93 -5.24 14.24
N SER A 59 -5.17 -5.46 13.82
CA SER A 59 -5.60 -6.72 13.21
C SER A 59 -5.21 -6.79 11.73
N MET A 60 -5.39 -5.70 10.99
CA MET A 60 -5.02 -5.61 9.57
C MET A 60 -3.52 -5.72 9.35
N ASP A 61 -2.74 -5.18 10.28
CA ASP A 61 -1.30 -5.28 10.33
C ASP A 61 -0.83 -6.74 10.48
N ARG A 62 -1.35 -7.46 11.48
CA ARG A 62 -1.08 -8.91 11.64
C ARG A 62 -1.52 -9.72 10.42
N ASP A 63 -2.67 -9.40 9.84
CA ASP A 63 -3.14 -10.06 8.61
C ASP A 63 -2.19 -9.79 7.43
N ALA A 64 -1.57 -8.61 7.36
CA ALA A 64 -0.61 -8.26 6.31
C ALA A 64 0.70 -9.03 6.50
N ASP A 65 1.22 -9.12 7.73
CA ASP A 65 2.44 -9.88 8.03
C ASP A 65 2.31 -11.38 7.75
N LEU A 66 1.09 -11.93 7.84
CA LEU A 66 0.83 -13.32 7.49
C LEU A 66 0.73 -13.56 5.97
N ARG A 67 0.33 -12.53 5.20
CA ARG A 67 0.07 -12.66 3.76
C ARG A 67 1.26 -12.26 2.90
N PHE A 68 2.07 -11.31 3.36
CA PHE A 68 3.11 -10.70 2.55
C PHE A 68 4.51 -11.16 2.96
N THR A 69 5.40 -11.29 1.98
CA THR A 69 6.77 -11.75 2.20
C THR A 69 7.67 -10.55 2.54
N PRO A 70 8.36 -10.56 3.71
CA PRO A 70 9.37 -9.55 4.02
C PRO A 70 10.57 -9.69 3.10
N GLY A 71 11.29 -8.60 2.86
CA GLY A 71 12.49 -8.64 2.01
C GLY A 71 13.11 -7.25 1.81
N SER A 72 14.02 -7.14 0.84
CA SER A 72 14.81 -5.92 0.64
C SER A 72 14.01 -4.71 0.12
N THR A 73 12.81 -4.94 -0.44
CA THR A 73 11.93 -3.86 -0.89
C THR A 73 10.88 -3.59 0.19
N ASP A 74 10.90 -2.38 0.75
CA ASP A 74 10.05 -1.99 1.87
C ASP A 74 8.66 -1.53 1.39
N TYR A 75 7.60 -2.06 2.01
CA TYR A 75 6.21 -1.74 1.66
C TYR A 75 5.87 -0.29 2.02
N SER A 76 6.27 0.17 3.20
CA SER A 76 6.00 1.54 3.70
C SER A 76 6.63 2.59 2.80
N VAL A 77 7.90 2.41 2.42
CA VAL A 77 8.60 3.30 1.50
C VAL A 77 7.92 3.32 0.14
N ALA A 78 7.57 2.16 -0.42
CA ALA A 78 6.90 2.09 -1.70
C ALA A 78 5.53 2.82 -1.69
N TRP A 79 4.79 2.71 -0.59
CA TRP A 79 3.52 3.40 -0.37
C TRP A 79 3.67 4.93 -0.23
N VAL A 80 4.70 5.40 0.47
CA VAL A 80 5.05 6.83 0.54
C VAL A 80 5.38 7.35 -0.86
N LEU A 81 6.21 6.61 -1.60
CA LEU A 81 6.58 6.97 -2.97
C LEU A 81 5.37 6.99 -3.90
N LEU A 82 4.43 6.04 -3.78
CA LEU A 82 3.19 6.03 -4.56
C LEU A 82 2.33 7.26 -4.22
N THR A 83 2.22 7.62 -2.95
CA THR A 83 1.37 8.73 -2.48
C THR A 83 1.87 10.08 -2.99
N PHE A 84 3.18 10.36 -2.90
CA PHE A 84 3.73 11.68 -3.23
C PHE A 84 4.36 11.77 -4.62
N LEU A 85 4.86 10.66 -5.16
CA LEU A 85 5.61 10.60 -6.41
C LEU A 85 5.03 9.56 -7.39
N GLY A 86 3.82 9.07 -7.15
CA GLY A 86 3.16 8.06 -7.96
C GLY A 86 2.93 8.51 -9.40
N LEU A 87 2.58 9.78 -9.61
CA LEU A 87 2.42 10.39 -10.93
C LEU A 87 3.69 10.28 -11.78
N PHE A 88 4.86 10.34 -11.15
CA PHE A 88 6.16 10.27 -11.79
C PHE A 88 6.70 8.84 -11.89
N GLY A 89 5.99 7.84 -11.34
CA GLY A 89 6.39 6.43 -11.39
C GLY A 89 7.58 6.05 -10.52
N VAL A 90 7.96 6.89 -9.54
CA VAL A 90 9.14 6.66 -8.70
C VAL A 90 9.00 5.40 -7.85
N HIS A 91 7.78 5.06 -7.39
CA HIS A 91 7.51 3.80 -6.71
C HIS A 91 7.82 2.58 -7.59
N ARG A 92 7.53 2.65 -8.90
CA ARG A 92 7.85 1.56 -9.84
C ARG A 92 9.36 1.44 -10.04
N MET A 93 10.07 2.57 -10.12
CA MET A 93 11.54 2.58 -10.19
C MET A 93 12.17 2.01 -8.92
N TYR A 94 11.63 2.33 -7.73
CA TYR A 94 12.04 1.73 -6.46
C TYR A 94 11.83 0.20 -6.43
N GLN A 95 10.74 -0.28 -7.04
CA GLN A 95 10.54 -1.71 -7.27
C GLN A 95 11.48 -2.31 -8.33
N GLY A 96 12.31 -1.53 -9.02
CA GLY A 96 13.21 -1.96 -10.09
C GLY A 96 12.55 -2.03 -11.47
N LYS A 97 11.30 -1.58 -11.60
CA LYS A 97 10.52 -1.59 -12.85
C LYS A 97 10.74 -0.31 -13.67
N TRP A 98 11.99 -0.05 -14.02
CA TRP A 98 12.44 1.18 -14.68
C TRP A 98 11.66 1.54 -15.93
N ILE A 99 11.43 0.57 -16.83
CA ILE A 99 10.69 0.81 -18.08
C ILE A 99 9.30 1.39 -17.78
N THR A 100 8.53 0.74 -16.90
CA THR A 100 7.18 1.22 -16.54
C THR A 100 7.20 2.51 -15.72
N GLY A 101 8.25 2.75 -14.93
CA GLY A 101 8.43 4.02 -14.21
C GLY A 101 8.69 5.19 -15.15
N ILE A 102 9.53 5.00 -16.18
CA ILE A 102 9.80 6.01 -17.21
C ILE A 102 8.52 6.29 -18.03
N ILE A 103 7.76 5.23 -18.35
CA ILE A 103 6.46 5.39 -18.99
C ILE A 103 5.55 6.26 -18.13
N TYR A 104 5.44 6.00 -16.82
CA TYR A 104 4.65 6.82 -15.90
C TYR A 104 5.12 8.28 -15.89
N LEU A 105 6.43 8.53 -15.86
CA LEU A 105 6.99 9.87 -15.88
C LEU A 105 6.53 10.69 -17.10
N PHE A 106 6.53 10.09 -18.29
CA PHE A 106 6.13 10.79 -19.53
C PHE A 106 4.62 10.80 -19.79
N THR A 107 3.84 10.02 -19.03
CA THR A 107 2.39 9.87 -19.23
C THR A 107 1.55 10.33 -18.05
N GLY A 108 2.19 10.79 -16.96
CA GLY A 108 1.55 11.13 -15.71
C GLY A 108 0.88 9.93 -15.05
N GLY A 109 1.60 8.81 -14.88
CA GLY A 109 1.04 7.59 -14.27
C GLY A 109 0.06 6.84 -15.16
N LEU A 110 0.21 7.01 -16.48
CA LEU A 110 -0.73 6.78 -17.57
C LEU A 110 -2.16 7.21 -17.25
N PHE A 111 -2.38 8.52 -17.38
CA PHE A 111 -3.67 9.21 -17.18
C PHE A 111 -4.35 8.85 -15.85
N LEU A 112 -3.57 8.73 -14.78
CA LEU A 112 -4.00 8.39 -13.41
C LEU A 112 -4.55 6.96 -13.19
N VAL A 113 -4.99 6.28 -14.25
CA VAL A 113 -5.52 4.90 -14.15
C VAL A 113 -4.46 3.93 -13.66
N GLY A 114 -3.21 4.14 -14.07
CA GLY A 114 -2.09 3.35 -13.57
C GLY A 114 -1.88 3.48 -12.07
N ILE A 115 -2.14 4.66 -11.50
CA ILE A 115 -2.05 4.88 -10.05
C ILE A 115 -3.13 4.05 -9.33
N LEU A 116 -4.36 4.02 -9.85
CA LEU A 116 -5.45 3.19 -9.31
C LEU A 116 -5.11 1.70 -9.35
N TYR A 117 -4.52 1.24 -10.46
CA TYR A 117 -4.02 -0.12 -10.59
C TYR A 117 -2.94 -0.44 -9.54
N ASP A 118 -2.02 0.49 -9.30
CA ASP A 118 -0.96 0.30 -8.31
C ASP A 118 -1.50 0.32 -6.88
N PHE A 119 -2.50 1.14 -6.55
CA PHE A 119 -3.20 1.06 -5.25
C PHE A 119 -3.72 -0.34 -4.93
N TRP A 120 -4.13 -1.09 -5.96
CA TRP A 120 -4.65 -2.44 -5.80
C TRP A 120 -3.57 -3.51 -5.70
N THR A 121 -2.49 -3.34 -6.44
CA THR A 121 -1.56 -4.44 -6.73
C THR A 121 -0.17 -4.26 -6.11
N LEU A 122 0.15 -3.09 -5.55
CA LEU A 122 1.49 -2.77 -5.05
C LEU A 122 2.02 -3.82 -4.05
N ASN A 123 1.20 -4.21 -3.08
CA ASN A 123 1.60 -5.15 -2.04
C ASN A 123 1.96 -6.52 -2.62
N ASP A 124 1.13 -7.05 -3.53
CA ASP A 124 1.40 -8.32 -4.20
C ASP A 124 2.67 -8.23 -5.07
N GLN A 125 2.84 -7.12 -5.78
CA GLN A 125 4.04 -6.87 -6.60
C GLN A 125 5.32 -6.88 -5.75
N ILE A 126 5.30 -6.27 -4.56
CA ILE A 126 6.44 -6.25 -3.63
C ILE A 126 6.66 -7.64 -3.04
N SER A 127 5.60 -8.31 -2.60
CA SER A 127 5.68 -9.66 -2.01
C SER A 127 6.27 -10.66 -2.98
N MET A 128 5.81 -10.67 -4.23
CA MET A 128 6.38 -11.51 -5.28
C MET A 128 7.85 -11.19 -5.56
N LYS A 129 8.24 -9.91 -5.52
CA LYS A 129 9.64 -9.50 -5.73
C LYS A 129 10.54 -9.94 -4.57
N ASN A 130 10.08 -9.75 -3.33
CA ASN A 130 10.81 -10.16 -2.13
C ASN A 130 10.95 -11.68 -2.08
N ALA A 131 9.89 -12.44 -2.40
CA ALA A 131 9.92 -13.90 -2.46
C ALA A 131 10.87 -14.47 -3.53
N ARG A 132 11.19 -13.72 -4.60
CA ARG A 132 12.16 -14.13 -5.64
C ARG A 132 13.62 -13.82 -5.28
N ARG A 133 13.86 -13.00 -4.26
CA ARG A 133 15.20 -12.52 -3.86
C ARG A 133 15.63 -12.99 -2.47
N GLY A 134 14.74 -13.63 -1.71
CA GLY A 134 15.07 -14.37 -0.49
C GLY A 134 15.39 -15.81 -0.82
#